data_AF-A0A3S9NGQ1-F1
#
_entry.id   AF-A0A3S9NGQ1-F1
#
_cell.length_a   1.000
_cell.length_b   1.000
_cell.length_c   1.000
_cell.angle_alpha   90.00
_cell.angle_beta   90.00
_cell.angle_gamma   90.00
#
_symmetry.space_group_name_H-M   'P 1'
#
loop_
_entity.id
_entity.type
_entity.pdbx_description
1 polymer ?
#
loop_
_entity_poly.entity_id
_entity_poly.type
_entity_poly.pdbx_seq_one_letter_code
_entity_poly.pdbx_strand_id
1 'polypeptide(L)'
;MFLSVASPLIRHLASIVSIALFAGVAFEGTASAEPLRTGSDIAGASLVPFGTLPHSPENGSLDPFCTRYRAKTTTAAGREVAQRDWIVTSEAPLGRYTVVTFASGFNAGTSAICFARNGNIGVFDGTTLVALGYTARKAGWQLGSVDRLESGALLIWGGDGPAPPVGELHEQHGELRLTRVAAESTHCNGRAVVPNVYGKPLDAARKILIAHGWQPLRPREKPDATDGAATLAKHGIIEAEACSGTGVGYCALRYRNAAGVLGVTTVGGEPDQPAANTVIDYQVACRKQ
;
A
#
# COMPACT_ATOMS: atom_id res chain seq x y z
N MET A 1 -35.16 62.51 69.70
CA MET A 1 -34.69 63.88 70.03
C MET A 1 -34.34 64.54 68.70
N PHE A 2 -35.15 65.54 68.30
CA PHE A 2 -35.10 66.44 67.12
C PHE A 2 -35.28 65.80 65.71
N LEU A 3 -36.33 66.10 64.91
CA LEU A 3 -36.67 67.34 64.13
C LEU A 3 -35.53 67.72 63.16
N SER A 4 -35.68 68.10 61.88
CA SER A 4 -36.80 68.36 60.95
C SER A 4 -36.18 68.84 59.61
N VAL A 5 -36.99 68.94 58.53
CA VAL A 5 -36.84 69.74 57.27
C VAL A 5 -35.63 69.42 56.33
N ALA A 6 -35.63 69.56 54.99
CA ALA A 6 -36.47 70.21 53.99
C ALA A 6 -36.15 69.65 52.57
N SER A 7 -37.11 69.75 51.64
CA SER A 7 -36.95 69.73 50.16
C SER A 7 -36.24 71.04 49.68
N PRO A 8 -35.67 71.18 48.45
CA PRO A 8 -36.41 71.04 47.19
C PRO A 8 -35.62 70.60 45.92
N LEU A 9 -36.39 70.48 44.83
CA LEU A 9 -36.05 70.31 43.41
C LEU A 9 -34.74 70.95 42.91
N ILE A 10 -33.98 70.21 42.12
CA ILE A 10 -33.24 70.75 40.96
C ILE A 10 -33.49 69.84 39.75
N ARG A 11 -34.09 70.43 38.71
CA ARG A 11 -34.16 69.92 37.34
C ARG A 11 -32.74 69.87 36.76
N HIS A 12 -32.39 68.84 35.99
CA HIS A 12 -31.94 69.03 34.60
C HIS A 12 -31.51 67.73 33.91
N LEU A 13 -32.00 67.62 32.67
CA LEU A 13 -31.35 67.07 31.49
C LEU A 13 -31.13 65.56 31.40
N ALA A 14 -31.97 64.96 30.56
CA ALA A 14 -31.80 63.67 29.93
C ALA A 14 -30.42 63.55 29.27
N SER A 15 -29.75 62.42 29.54
CA SER A 15 -28.71 61.90 28.65
C SER A 15 -29.14 60.49 28.28
N ILE A 16 -29.86 60.38 27.16
CA ILE A 16 -30.19 59.11 26.52
C ILE A 16 -28.88 58.55 25.98
N VAL A 17 -28.30 57.57 26.69
CA VAL A 17 -27.20 56.77 26.17
C VAL A 17 -27.84 55.72 25.25
N SER A 18 -27.80 55.99 23.95
CA SER A 18 -28.14 55.02 22.92
C SER A 18 -27.12 53.89 22.95
N ILE A 19 -27.49 52.75 23.54
CA ILE A 19 -26.75 51.50 23.40
C ILE A 19 -27.05 50.98 21.99
N ALA A 20 -26.13 51.23 21.05
CA ALA A 20 -26.15 50.59 19.75
C ALA A 20 -25.80 49.10 19.94
N LEU A 21 -26.80 48.23 19.87
CA LEU A 21 -26.57 46.80 19.66
C LEU A 21 -25.96 46.63 18.26
N PHE A 22 -24.64 46.48 18.21
CA PHE A 22 -24.00 45.86 17.05
C PHE A 22 -24.33 44.36 17.09
N ALA A 23 -25.37 43.97 16.36
CA ALA A 23 -25.56 42.58 15.96
C ALA A 23 -24.42 42.23 14.98
N GLY A 24 -23.28 41.85 15.54
CA GLY A 24 -22.19 41.24 14.80
C GLY A 24 -22.68 39.90 14.27
N VAL A 25 -23.07 39.87 13.01
CA VAL A 25 -23.32 38.63 12.28
C VAL A 25 -21.96 37.94 12.18
N ALA A 26 -21.70 37.00 13.08
CA ALA A 26 -20.59 36.07 12.93
C ALA A 26 -20.91 35.25 11.67
N PHE A 27 -20.31 35.62 10.55
CA PHE A 27 -20.10 34.66 9.47
C PHE A 27 -19.14 33.62 10.04
N GLU A 28 -19.69 32.59 10.70
CA GLU A 28 -19.02 31.31 10.79
C GLU A 28 -18.83 30.86 9.35
N GLY A 29 -17.65 31.17 8.80
CA GLY A 29 -17.21 30.59 7.56
C GLY A 29 -17.26 29.08 7.78
N THR A 30 -18.25 28.41 7.19
CA THR A 30 -18.18 26.99 6.96
C THR A 30 -16.90 26.77 6.18
N ALA A 31 -15.84 26.36 6.86
CA ALA A 31 -14.62 25.90 6.23
C ALA A 31 -15.05 24.70 5.37
N SER A 32 -15.35 24.99 4.10
CA SER A 32 -15.66 23.96 3.11
C SER A 32 -14.40 23.12 3.03
N ALA A 33 -14.46 21.90 3.57
CA ALA A 33 -13.34 20.98 3.50
C ALA A 33 -12.91 20.89 2.03
N GLU A 34 -11.66 21.26 1.75
CA GLU A 34 -11.14 21.22 0.39
C GLU A 34 -11.36 19.80 -0.16
N PRO A 35 -11.94 19.66 -1.37
CA PRO A 35 -12.27 18.34 -1.90
C PRO A 35 -10.99 17.50 -1.96
N LEU A 36 -11.09 16.26 -1.45
CA LEU A 36 -9.99 15.30 -1.46
C LEU A 36 -9.43 15.17 -2.88
N ARG A 37 -8.17 15.54 -3.05
CA ARG A 37 -7.49 15.39 -4.33
C ARG A 37 -7.05 13.95 -4.50
N THR A 38 -7.33 13.38 -5.66
CA THR A 38 -6.86 12.04 -6.01
C THR A 38 -6.20 12.02 -7.39
N GLY A 39 -5.23 11.13 -7.57
CA GLY A 39 -4.55 10.98 -8.86
C GLY A 39 -3.83 9.64 -9.02
N SER A 40 -3.49 9.30 -10.27
CA SER A 40 -2.71 8.11 -10.59
C SER A 40 -1.73 8.39 -11.74
N ASP A 41 -0.46 8.02 -11.52
CA ASP A 41 0.61 8.01 -12.52
C ASP A 41 0.84 6.60 -13.10
N ILE A 42 0.07 5.60 -12.64
CA ILE A 42 0.20 4.21 -13.05
C ILE A 42 -0.68 3.97 -14.29
N ALA A 43 -0.05 3.60 -15.40
CA ALA A 43 -0.76 3.36 -16.65
C ALA A 43 -1.82 2.25 -16.50
N GLY A 44 -3.07 2.58 -16.78
CA GLY A 44 -4.19 1.63 -16.70
C GLY A 44 -4.85 1.54 -15.33
N ALA A 45 -4.33 2.22 -14.30
CA ALA A 45 -4.98 2.35 -12.99
C ALA A 45 -5.43 3.79 -12.71
N SER A 46 -6.55 3.91 -12.01
CA SER A 46 -7.13 5.18 -11.58
C SER A 46 -7.29 5.19 -10.06
N LEU A 47 -7.20 6.38 -9.46
CA LEU A 47 -7.63 6.64 -8.10
C LEU A 47 -8.56 7.86 -8.14
N VAL A 48 -9.82 7.65 -7.77
CA VAL A 48 -10.87 8.67 -7.91
C VAL A 48 -11.56 8.91 -6.57
N PRO A 49 -12.09 10.12 -6.29
CA PRO A 49 -12.94 10.34 -5.13
C PRO A 49 -14.21 9.51 -5.28
N PHE A 50 -14.58 8.76 -4.24
CA PHE A 50 -15.73 7.85 -4.30
C PHE A 50 -16.34 7.67 -2.91
N GLY A 51 -17.64 7.95 -2.76
CA GLY A 51 -18.30 7.99 -1.45
C GLY A 51 -19.01 6.69 -1.03
N THR A 52 -19.37 5.84 -2.00
CA THR A 52 -20.22 4.66 -1.73
C THR A 52 -19.69 3.45 -2.47
N LEU A 53 -19.21 2.45 -1.74
CA LEU A 53 -18.84 1.17 -2.32
C LEU A 53 -20.11 0.38 -2.71
N PRO A 54 -20.32 0.00 -3.99
CA PRO A 54 -21.40 -0.90 -4.39
C PRO A 54 -21.17 -2.33 -3.86
N HIS A 55 -22.21 -3.16 -3.89
CA HIS A 55 -22.06 -4.59 -3.66
C HIS A 55 -21.14 -5.23 -4.72
N SER A 56 -20.40 -6.25 -4.30
CA SER A 56 -19.56 -7.04 -5.19
C SER A 56 -20.39 -7.67 -6.32
N PRO A 57 -19.95 -7.57 -7.59
CA PRO A 57 -20.67 -8.18 -8.70
C PRO A 57 -20.73 -9.72 -8.63
N GLU A 58 -19.94 -10.34 -7.75
CA GLU A 58 -19.82 -11.80 -7.61
C GLU A 58 -20.17 -12.30 -6.20
N ASN A 59 -20.77 -11.44 -5.35
CA ASN A 59 -21.23 -11.78 -3.99
C ASN A 59 -20.16 -12.47 -3.11
N GLY A 60 -18.89 -12.15 -3.33
CA GLY A 60 -17.79 -12.63 -2.49
C GLY A 60 -17.50 -14.12 -2.62
N SER A 61 -17.88 -14.72 -3.76
CA SER A 61 -17.60 -16.12 -4.06
C SER A 61 -16.10 -16.39 -4.06
N LEU A 62 -15.69 -17.26 -3.12
CA LEU A 62 -14.30 -17.66 -2.96
C LEU A 62 -14.18 -19.13 -3.32
N ASP A 63 -13.31 -19.43 -4.28
CA ASP A 63 -12.92 -20.82 -4.55
C ASP A 63 -12.36 -21.44 -3.26
N PRO A 64 -12.78 -22.66 -2.85
CA PRO A 64 -12.26 -23.33 -1.66
C PRO A 64 -10.73 -23.38 -1.59
N PHE A 65 -10.08 -23.51 -2.75
CA PHE A 65 -8.63 -23.48 -2.89
C PHE A 65 -8.00 -22.13 -2.50
N CYS A 66 -8.74 -21.05 -2.70
CA CYS A 66 -8.30 -19.67 -2.49
C CYS A 66 -8.67 -19.11 -1.12
N THR A 67 -9.23 -19.93 -0.22
CA THR A 67 -9.65 -19.51 1.14
C THR A 67 -8.57 -18.77 1.93
N ARG A 68 -7.30 -19.14 1.72
CA ARG A 68 -6.12 -18.51 2.34
C ARG A 68 -5.79 -17.10 1.85
N TYR A 69 -6.34 -16.66 0.72
CA TYR A 69 -6.12 -15.31 0.17
C TYR A 69 -7.04 -14.25 0.80
N ARG A 70 -8.04 -14.68 1.57
CA ARG A 70 -8.85 -13.78 2.38
C ARG A 70 -8.03 -13.34 3.59
N ALA A 71 -7.82 -12.03 3.73
CA ALA A 71 -7.26 -11.49 4.96
C ALA A 71 -8.27 -11.56 6.10
N LYS A 72 -7.77 -11.72 7.33
CA LYS A 72 -8.61 -11.53 8.51
C LYS A 72 -9.02 -10.06 8.57
N THR A 73 -10.31 -9.80 8.47
CA THR A 73 -10.86 -8.46 8.62
C THR A 73 -10.75 -8.00 10.07
N THR A 74 -9.96 -6.96 10.32
CA THR A 74 -9.72 -6.43 11.67
C THR A 74 -10.25 -5.01 11.83
N THR A 75 -10.25 -4.21 10.75
CA THR A 75 -10.64 -2.80 10.80
C THR A 75 -12.14 -2.61 10.61
N ALA A 76 -12.66 -1.44 11.01
CA ALA A 76 -14.04 -1.07 10.71
C ALA A 76 -14.28 -0.90 9.20
N ALA A 77 -13.33 -0.26 8.50
CA ALA A 77 -13.35 -0.13 7.05
C ALA A 77 -13.42 -1.49 6.33
N GLY A 78 -12.62 -2.48 6.74
CA GLY A 78 -12.69 -3.80 6.14
C GLY A 78 -14.01 -4.52 6.41
N ARG A 79 -14.65 -4.28 7.56
CA ARG A 79 -16.00 -4.81 7.83
C ARG A 79 -17.04 -4.17 6.90
N GLU A 80 -16.93 -2.87 6.62
CA GLU A 80 -17.79 -2.21 5.63
C GLU A 80 -17.62 -2.80 4.23
N VAL A 81 -16.38 -3.09 3.82
CA VAL A 81 -16.08 -3.77 2.56
C VAL A 81 -16.71 -5.17 2.52
N ALA A 82 -16.54 -5.96 3.59
CA ALA A 82 -17.08 -7.31 3.69
C ALA A 82 -18.63 -7.34 3.72
N GLN A 83 -19.28 -6.35 4.34
CA GLN A 83 -20.75 -6.22 4.35
C GLN A 83 -21.34 -5.97 2.96
N ARG A 84 -20.51 -5.56 2.00
CA ARG A 84 -20.88 -5.38 0.58
C ARG A 84 -20.45 -6.57 -0.27
N ASP A 85 -20.23 -7.72 0.37
CA ASP A 85 -19.87 -8.99 -0.26
C ASP A 85 -18.54 -8.96 -1.02
N TRP A 86 -17.64 -8.05 -0.67
CA TRP A 86 -16.28 -8.04 -1.21
C TRP A 86 -15.34 -8.89 -0.34
N ILE A 87 -14.35 -9.52 -0.97
CA ILE A 87 -13.33 -10.30 -0.28
C ILE A 87 -12.16 -9.38 0.05
N VAL A 88 -12.00 -9.06 1.34
CA VAL A 88 -10.85 -8.28 1.83
C VAL A 88 -9.56 -9.08 1.67
N THR A 89 -8.54 -8.48 1.04
CA THR A 89 -7.25 -9.12 0.76
C THR A 89 -6.10 -8.53 1.57
N SER A 90 -6.19 -7.27 1.99
CA SER A 90 -5.27 -6.67 2.97
C SER A 90 -5.87 -5.39 3.57
N GLU A 91 -5.35 -4.98 4.72
CA GLU A 91 -5.70 -3.75 5.43
C GLU A 91 -4.41 -3.06 5.90
N ALA A 92 -4.25 -1.77 5.65
CA ALA A 92 -3.11 -1.00 6.13
C ALA A 92 -3.49 0.47 6.39
N PRO A 93 -2.93 1.12 7.42
CA PRO A 93 -3.16 2.54 7.63
C PRO A 93 -2.25 3.39 6.73
N LEU A 94 -2.76 4.55 6.32
CA LEU A 94 -2.06 5.57 5.55
C LEU A 94 -2.43 6.94 6.11
N GLY A 95 -1.56 7.51 6.96
CA GLY A 95 -1.88 8.72 7.71
C GLY A 95 -3.14 8.53 8.57
N ARG A 96 -4.16 9.37 8.37
CA ARG A 96 -5.48 9.25 9.01
C ARG A 96 -6.37 8.16 8.42
N TYR A 97 -6.05 7.67 7.22
CA TYR A 97 -6.91 6.77 6.47
C TYR A 97 -6.62 5.31 6.78
N THR A 98 -7.61 4.47 6.55
CA THR A 98 -7.45 3.02 6.43
C THR A 98 -7.61 2.63 4.97
N VAL A 99 -6.59 1.97 4.42
CA VAL A 99 -6.62 1.41 3.08
C VAL A 99 -7.00 -0.06 3.16
N VAL A 100 -8.01 -0.44 2.40
CA VAL A 100 -8.50 -1.82 2.32
C VAL A 100 -8.43 -2.25 0.87
N THR A 101 -7.70 -3.34 0.59
CA THR A 101 -7.72 -3.95 -0.73
C THR A 101 -8.74 -5.07 -0.75
N PHE A 102 -9.41 -5.24 -1.88
CA PHE A 102 -10.47 -6.22 -2.00
C PHE A 102 -10.70 -6.67 -3.44
N ALA A 103 -11.23 -7.88 -3.58
CA ALA A 103 -11.54 -8.51 -4.86
C ALA A 103 -12.98 -9.06 -4.84
N SER A 104 -13.60 -9.18 -6.01
CA SER A 104 -14.94 -9.76 -6.12
C SER A 104 -14.92 -11.28 -6.00
N GLY A 105 -13.79 -11.91 -6.36
CA GLY A 105 -13.60 -13.35 -6.34
C GLY A 105 -12.18 -13.75 -6.73
N PHE A 106 -11.93 -15.05 -6.83
CA PHE A 106 -10.62 -15.61 -7.22
C PHE A 106 -10.75 -16.81 -8.15
N ASN A 107 -9.82 -16.93 -9.11
CA ASN A 107 -9.62 -18.13 -9.92
C ASN A 107 -8.44 -18.92 -9.36
N ALA A 108 -8.61 -20.23 -9.17
CA ALA A 108 -7.51 -21.12 -8.83
C ALA A 108 -6.54 -21.26 -10.01
N GLY A 109 -5.24 -21.24 -9.71
CA GLY A 109 -4.15 -21.53 -10.61
C GLY A 109 -3.36 -22.77 -10.17
N THR A 110 -2.29 -23.07 -10.90
CA THR A 110 -1.32 -24.09 -10.50
C THR A 110 -0.45 -23.60 -9.33
N SER A 111 0.25 -24.52 -8.66
CA SER A 111 1.23 -24.18 -7.62
C SER A 111 0.69 -23.32 -6.48
N ALA A 112 -0.57 -23.55 -6.10
CA ALA A 112 -1.27 -22.82 -5.05
C ALA A 112 -1.49 -21.32 -5.32
N ILE A 113 -1.39 -20.88 -6.58
CA ILE A 113 -1.66 -19.50 -6.97
C ILE A 113 -3.17 -19.27 -7.06
N CYS A 114 -3.62 -18.11 -6.59
CA CYS A 114 -4.96 -17.60 -6.89
C CYS A 114 -4.85 -16.25 -7.58
N PHE A 115 -5.62 -16.09 -8.65
CA PHE A 115 -5.72 -14.85 -9.40
C PHE A 115 -6.96 -14.12 -8.93
N ALA A 116 -6.80 -12.89 -8.45
CA ALA A 116 -7.95 -12.08 -8.05
C ALA A 116 -8.87 -11.84 -9.26
N ARG A 117 -10.10 -11.42 -9.00
CA ARG A 117 -10.98 -10.84 -10.00
C ARG A 117 -11.47 -9.51 -9.47
N ASN A 118 -11.48 -8.50 -10.35
CA ASN A 118 -11.87 -7.13 -10.02
C ASN A 118 -11.18 -6.66 -8.73
N GLY A 119 -9.85 -6.74 -8.68
CA GLY A 119 -9.05 -6.23 -7.56
C GLY A 119 -9.08 -4.71 -7.50
N ASN A 120 -9.40 -4.17 -6.33
CA ASN A 120 -9.55 -2.74 -6.06
C ASN A 120 -8.89 -2.34 -4.73
N ILE A 121 -8.71 -1.03 -4.57
CA ILE A 121 -8.21 -0.40 -3.34
C ILE A 121 -9.25 0.62 -2.89
N GLY A 122 -9.79 0.48 -1.68
CA GLY A 122 -10.61 1.50 -1.05
C GLY A 122 -9.81 2.27 -0.01
N VAL A 123 -9.90 3.60 -0.03
CA VAL A 123 -9.36 4.46 1.02
C VAL A 123 -10.51 4.97 1.86
N PHE A 124 -10.43 4.73 3.17
CA PHE A 124 -11.49 5.01 4.13
C PHE A 124 -11.04 6.01 5.19
N ASP A 125 -11.91 6.94 5.53
CA ASP A 125 -11.82 7.77 6.72
C ASP A 125 -12.82 7.24 7.75
N GLY A 126 -12.32 6.53 8.76
CA GLY A 126 -13.17 5.68 9.62
C GLY A 126 -13.85 4.58 8.80
N THR A 127 -15.18 4.66 8.66
CA THR A 127 -15.99 3.74 7.85
C THR A 127 -16.46 4.35 6.53
N THR A 128 -16.16 5.63 6.28
CA THR A 128 -16.58 6.33 5.07
C THR A 128 -15.55 6.10 3.97
N LEU A 129 -15.97 5.54 2.83
CA LEU A 129 -15.14 5.50 1.65
C LEU A 129 -14.94 6.93 1.13
N VAL A 130 -13.69 7.30 0.86
CA VAL A 130 -13.35 8.63 0.32
C VAL A 130 -12.68 8.54 -1.05
N ALA A 131 -12.00 7.44 -1.36
CA ALA A 131 -11.42 7.20 -2.68
C ALA A 131 -11.45 5.72 -3.07
N LEU A 132 -11.53 5.46 -4.37
CA LEU A 132 -11.49 4.12 -4.97
C LEU A 132 -10.41 4.04 -6.03
N GLY A 133 -9.51 3.08 -5.87
CA GLY A 133 -8.50 2.67 -6.81
C GLY A 133 -8.94 1.43 -7.59
N TYR A 134 -8.83 1.47 -8.91
CA TYR A 134 -9.21 0.35 -9.79
C TYR A 134 -8.39 0.35 -11.08
N THR A 135 -8.36 -0.78 -11.80
CA THR A 135 -7.78 -0.85 -13.15
C THR A 135 -8.85 -0.80 -14.23
N ALA A 136 -8.52 -0.15 -15.35
CA ALA A 136 -9.36 -0.19 -16.54
C ALA A 136 -9.39 -1.62 -17.11
N ARG A 137 -10.57 -2.09 -17.57
CA ARG A 137 -10.70 -3.45 -18.15
C ARG A 137 -9.69 -3.77 -19.26
N LYS A 138 -9.35 -2.77 -20.09
CA LYS A 138 -8.38 -2.90 -21.18
C LYS A 138 -6.92 -3.00 -20.73
N ALA A 139 -6.62 -2.80 -19.44
CA ALA A 139 -5.27 -2.85 -18.91
C ALA A 139 -4.72 -4.30 -18.89
N GLY A 140 -5.59 -5.30 -18.77
CA GLY A 140 -5.19 -6.71 -18.73
C GLY A 140 -4.48 -7.11 -17.43
N TRP A 141 -4.53 -6.25 -16.41
CA TRP A 141 -4.00 -6.50 -15.07
C TRP A 141 -4.88 -5.81 -14.00
N GLN A 142 -4.70 -6.16 -12.73
CA GLN A 142 -5.47 -5.58 -11.62
C GLN A 142 -4.65 -5.27 -10.36
N LEU A 143 -5.22 -4.42 -9.49
CA LEU A 143 -4.61 -4.08 -8.19
C LEU A 143 -4.72 -5.27 -7.23
N GLY A 144 -3.66 -5.51 -6.47
CA GLY A 144 -3.53 -6.57 -5.48
C GLY A 144 -3.56 -6.05 -4.05
N SER A 145 -2.83 -6.72 -3.17
CA SER A 145 -2.65 -6.35 -1.76
C SER A 145 -1.77 -5.11 -1.60
N VAL A 146 -1.72 -4.59 -0.38
CA VAL A 146 -0.77 -3.55 0.02
C VAL A 146 0.13 -4.00 1.16
N ASP A 147 1.37 -3.51 1.14
CA ASP A 147 2.30 -3.57 2.26
C ASP A 147 2.74 -2.17 2.68
N ARG A 148 3.12 -2.02 3.95
CA ARG A 148 3.60 -0.74 4.47
C ARG A 148 5.08 -0.54 4.13
N LEU A 149 5.41 0.64 3.64
CA LEU A 149 6.79 1.11 3.48
C LEU A 149 7.26 1.90 4.71
N GLU A 150 8.57 1.92 4.95
CA GLU A 150 9.18 2.71 6.03
C GLU A 150 8.91 4.21 5.87
N SER A 151 8.72 4.68 4.63
CA SER A 151 8.34 6.05 4.29
C SER A 151 6.93 6.45 4.77
N GLY A 152 6.12 5.48 5.22
CA GLY A 152 4.71 5.67 5.55
C GLY A 152 3.76 5.54 4.36
N ALA A 153 4.27 5.45 3.13
CA ALA A 153 3.50 5.09 1.95
C ALA A 153 3.13 3.59 1.96
N LEU A 154 2.25 3.19 1.05
CA LEU A 154 1.88 1.79 0.86
C LEU A 154 2.39 1.28 -0.49
N LEU A 155 3.11 0.16 -0.49
CA LEU A 155 3.51 -0.56 -1.69
C LEU A 155 2.31 -1.36 -2.21
N ILE A 156 1.97 -1.18 -3.48
CA ILE A 156 0.80 -1.79 -4.10
C ILE A 156 1.24 -2.98 -4.96
N TRP A 157 0.78 -4.17 -4.62
CA TRP A 157 1.03 -5.40 -5.37
C TRP A 157 0.14 -5.53 -6.60
N GLY A 158 0.60 -6.24 -7.62
CA GLY A 158 -0.28 -6.71 -8.69
C GLY A 158 -1.19 -7.85 -8.19
N GLY A 159 -2.45 -7.87 -8.64
CA GLY A 159 -3.44 -8.89 -8.25
C GLY A 159 -3.41 -10.17 -9.10
N ASP A 160 -2.57 -10.21 -10.13
CA ASP A 160 -2.51 -11.30 -11.10
C ASP A 160 -1.46 -12.35 -10.73
N GLY A 161 -1.77 -13.13 -9.69
CA GLY A 161 -0.90 -14.20 -9.21
C GLY A 161 0.37 -13.64 -8.56
N PRO A 162 1.55 -14.27 -8.76
CA PRO A 162 2.81 -13.77 -8.22
C PRO A 162 3.37 -12.62 -9.07
N ALA A 163 2.67 -11.49 -9.03
CA ALA A 163 3.03 -10.28 -9.74
C ALA A 163 3.91 -9.36 -8.87
N PRO A 164 4.89 -8.63 -9.45
CA PRO A 164 5.61 -7.61 -8.72
C PRO A 164 4.69 -6.45 -8.30
N PRO A 165 5.16 -5.57 -7.41
CA PRO A 165 4.49 -4.31 -7.13
C PRO A 165 4.32 -3.45 -8.37
N VAL A 166 3.16 -2.81 -8.48
CA VAL A 166 2.75 -1.97 -9.61
C VAL A 166 2.89 -0.48 -9.32
N GLY A 167 2.97 -0.10 -8.04
CA GLY A 167 3.11 1.29 -7.63
C GLY A 167 3.12 1.48 -6.14
N GLU A 168 3.01 2.73 -5.73
CA GLU A 168 2.91 3.15 -4.34
C GLU A 168 1.69 4.07 -4.15
N LEU A 169 1.02 3.99 -3.01
CA LEU A 169 -0.01 4.92 -2.60
C LEU A 169 0.55 5.85 -1.53
N HIS A 170 0.50 7.15 -1.82
CA HIS A 170 0.95 8.21 -0.92
C HIS A 170 -0.24 9.05 -0.46
N GLU A 171 -0.12 9.58 0.75
CA GLU A 171 -0.90 10.71 1.24
C GLU A 171 0.07 11.86 1.49
N GLN A 172 -0.11 12.96 0.77
CA GLN A 172 0.71 14.16 0.92
C GLN A 172 -0.14 15.41 0.74
N HIS A 173 -0.14 16.28 1.75
CA HIS A 173 -0.84 17.57 1.71
C HIS A 173 -2.33 17.45 1.32
N GLY A 174 -3.02 16.41 1.82
CA GLY A 174 -4.43 16.17 1.51
C GLY A 174 -4.70 15.64 0.10
N GLU A 175 -3.66 15.22 -0.63
CA GLU A 175 -3.78 14.46 -1.88
C GLU A 175 -3.45 12.98 -1.63
N LEU A 176 -4.32 12.10 -2.14
CA LEU A 176 -4.02 10.69 -2.28
C LEU A 176 -3.55 10.41 -3.70
N ARG A 177 -2.37 9.81 -3.86
CA ARG A 177 -1.81 9.59 -5.20
C ARG A 177 -1.23 8.20 -5.35
N LEU A 178 -1.65 7.52 -6.42
CA LEU A 178 -0.98 6.33 -6.92
C LEU A 178 0.20 6.75 -7.80
N THR A 179 1.42 6.43 -7.38
CA THR A 179 2.66 6.73 -8.09
C THR A 179 3.29 5.43 -8.60
N ARG A 180 4.29 5.55 -9.49
CA ARG A 180 5.14 4.41 -9.82
C ARG A 180 5.98 4.02 -8.60
N VAL A 181 6.34 2.73 -8.51
CA VAL A 181 7.28 2.25 -7.47
C VAL A 181 8.52 3.11 -7.49
N ALA A 182 8.93 3.59 -6.31
CA ALA A 182 10.07 4.48 -6.16
C ALA A 182 11.34 3.86 -6.75
N ALA A 183 12.31 4.70 -7.11
CA ALA A 183 13.59 4.22 -7.63
C ALA A 183 14.38 3.43 -6.58
N GLU A 184 14.17 3.73 -5.31
CA GLU A 184 14.81 3.09 -4.17
C GLU A 184 13.84 3.05 -2.98
N SER A 185 13.99 2.06 -2.12
CA SER A 185 13.26 1.96 -0.85
C SER A 185 14.23 1.87 0.32
N THR A 186 13.86 2.51 1.43
CA THR A 186 14.63 2.49 2.68
C THR A 186 14.08 1.43 3.62
N HIS A 187 14.99 0.75 4.30
CA HIS A 187 14.73 -0.28 5.29
C HIS A 187 15.67 -0.12 6.48
N CYS A 188 15.31 -0.75 7.59
CA CYS A 188 16.12 -0.79 8.80
C CYS A 188 16.42 0.61 9.39
N ASN A 189 15.43 1.51 9.37
CA ASN A 189 15.52 2.91 9.78
C ASN A 189 16.54 3.67 8.90
N GLY A 190 16.40 3.55 7.58
CA GLY A 190 17.24 4.21 6.58
C GLY A 190 18.64 3.63 6.38
N ARG A 191 19.02 2.57 7.12
CA ARG A 191 20.38 1.99 7.04
C ARG A 191 20.58 1.05 5.87
N ALA A 192 19.49 0.50 5.32
CA ALA A 192 19.51 -0.31 4.12
C ALA A 192 18.72 0.42 3.03
N VAL A 193 19.36 0.61 1.87
CA VAL A 193 18.69 1.12 0.68
C VAL A 193 18.64 -0.01 -0.34
N VAL A 194 17.44 -0.32 -0.82
CA VAL A 194 17.24 -1.34 -1.87
C VAL A 194 16.82 -0.60 -3.15
N PRO A 195 17.64 -0.65 -4.22
CA PRO A 195 17.23 -0.10 -5.50
C PRO A 195 16.06 -0.91 -6.06
N ASN A 196 15.18 -0.26 -6.82
CA ASN A 196 14.04 -0.92 -7.43
C ASN A 196 14.49 -1.91 -8.49
N VAL A 197 14.42 -3.19 -8.14
CA VAL A 197 14.75 -4.33 -8.98
C VAL A 197 13.53 -5.13 -9.45
N TYR A 198 12.32 -4.72 -9.05
CA TYR A 198 11.09 -5.40 -9.44
C TYR A 198 10.91 -5.43 -10.97
N GLY A 199 10.44 -6.56 -11.48
CA GLY A 199 10.21 -6.78 -12.91
C GLY A 199 11.48 -6.86 -13.76
N LYS A 200 12.68 -6.80 -13.15
CA LYS A 200 13.94 -6.90 -13.89
C LYS A 200 14.39 -8.35 -14.04
N PRO A 201 15.07 -8.70 -15.15
CA PRO A 201 15.83 -9.92 -15.26
C PRO A 201 16.83 -10.09 -14.11
N LEU A 202 17.04 -11.33 -13.65
CA LEU A 202 17.91 -11.65 -12.52
C LEU A 202 19.34 -11.15 -12.71
N ASP A 203 19.91 -11.25 -13.91
CA ASP A 203 21.27 -10.80 -14.17
C ASP A 203 21.39 -9.26 -14.06
N ALA A 204 20.37 -8.52 -14.52
CA ALA A 204 20.29 -7.07 -14.40
C ALA A 204 20.07 -6.64 -12.94
N ALA A 205 19.11 -7.27 -12.26
CA ALA A 205 18.85 -7.03 -10.84
C ALA A 205 20.09 -7.28 -9.98
N ARG A 206 20.81 -8.38 -10.23
CA ARG A 206 22.06 -8.71 -9.54
C ARG A 206 23.13 -7.63 -9.71
N LYS A 207 23.34 -7.15 -10.94
CA LYS A 207 24.31 -6.07 -11.22
C LYS A 207 23.95 -4.80 -10.43
N ILE A 208 22.67 -4.43 -10.42
CA ILE A 208 22.15 -3.27 -9.69
C ILE A 208 22.39 -3.45 -8.18
N LEU A 209 22.00 -4.58 -7.59
CA LEU A 209 22.17 -4.84 -6.16
C LEU A 209 23.65 -4.76 -5.75
N ILE A 210 24.55 -5.38 -6.52
CA ILE A 210 26.00 -5.33 -6.27
C ILE A 210 26.53 -3.89 -6.33
N ALA A 211 26.09 -3.11 -7.32
CA ALA A 211 26.47 -1.71 -7.44
C ALA A 211 25.99 -0.86 -6.25
N HIS A 212 24.88 -1.23 -5.61
CA HIS A 212 24.34 -0.60 -4.40
C HIS A 212 24.86 -1.25 -3.09
N GLY A 213 25.99 -1.97 -3.14
CA GLY A 213 26.68 -2.48 -1.96
C GLY A 213 26.07 -3.74 -1.34
N TRP A 214 25.10 -4.37 -2.02
CA TRP A 214 24.57 -5.68 -1.63
C TRP A 214 25.50 -6.79 -2.12
N GLN A 215 26.12 -7.50 -1.18
CA GLN A 215 27.04 -8.59 -1.48
C GLN A 215 26.28 -9.91 -1.64
N PRO A 216 26.47 -10.66 -2.74
CA PRO A 216 25.94 -12.01 -2.88
C PRO A 216 26.33 -12.88 -1.68
N LEU A 217 25.33 -13.53 -1.07
CA LEU A 217 25.53 -14.38 0.09
C LEU A 217 25.42 -15.83 -0.33
N ARG A 218 26.55 -16.54 -0.29
CA ARG A 218 26.55 -17.98 -0.56
C ARG A 218 25.72 -18.74 0.48
N PRO A 219 24.86 -19.68 0.08
CA PRO A 219 24.16 -20.57 1.01
C PRO A 219 25.16 -21.31 1.91
N ARG A 220 24.76 -21.60 3.16
CA ARG A 220 25.60 -22.37 4.10
C ARG A 220 25.76 -23.81 3.66
N GLU A 221 24.67 -24.41 3.21
CA GLU A 221 24.62 -25.77 2.68
C GLU A 221 24.63 -25.69 1.16
N LYS A 222 25.37 -26.59 0.52
CA LYS A 222 25.39 -26.66 -0.94
C LYS A 222 24.02 -27.16 -1.41
N PRO A 223 23.36 -26.47 -2.37
CA PRO A 223 22.11 -26.97 -2.96
C PRO A 223 22.29 -28.37 -3.55
N ASP A 224 21.23 -29.18 -3.50
CA ASP A 224 21.20 -30.49 -4.14
C ASP A 224 21.48 -30.36 -5.65
N ALA A 225 22.11 -31.37 -6.26
CA ALA A 225 22.45 -31.33 -7.68
C ALA A 225 21.22 -31.24 -8.60
N THR A 226 20.06 -31.66 -8.11
CA THR A 226 18.76 -31.58 -8.81
C THR A 226 18.02 -30.26 -8.58
N ASP A 227 18.50 -29.42 -7.66
CA ASP A 227 17.95 -28.09 -7.41
C ASP A 227 18.46 -27.09 -8.48
N GLY A 228 17.57 -26.27 -9.04
CA GLY A 228 17.92 -25.23 -10.00
C GLY A 228 18.98 -24.25 -9.46
N ALA A 229 19.07 -24.06 -8.15
CA ALA A 229 20.12 -23.25 -7.51
C ALA A 229 21.53 -23.81 -7.78
N ALA A 230 21.69 -25.13 -7.88
CA ALA A 230 22.97 -25.73 -8.25
C ALA A 230 23.35 -25.41 -9.70
N THR A 231 22.38 -25.31 -10.59
CA THR A 231 22.58 -24.86 -11.98
C THR A 231 22.93 -23.37 -12.04
N LEU A 232 22.17 -22.51 -11.36
CA LEU A 232 22.49 -21.07 -11.27
C LEU A 232 23.91 -20.83 -10.74
N ALA A 233 24.37 -21.62 -9.77
CA ALA A 233 25.72 -21.55 -9.24
C ALA A 233 26.80 -21.87 -10.30
N LYS A 234 26.55 -22.80 -11.24
CA LYS A 234 27.45 -23.08 -12.37
C LYS A 234 27.56 -21.87 -13.32
N HIS A 235 26.51 -21.05 -13.39
CA HIS A 235 26.50 -19.78 -14.13
C HIS A 235 27.02 -18.58 -13.31
N GLY A 236 27.60 -18.82 -12.13
CA GLY A 236 28.22 -17.77 -11.31
C GLY A 236 27.25 -17.00 -10.40
N ILE A 237 25.99 -17.43 -10.31
CA ILE A 237 24.98 -16.92 -9.38
C ILE A 237 25.05 -17.78 -8.13
N ILE A 238 25.99 -17.41 -7.26
CA ILE A 238 26.35 -18.20 -6.07
C ILE A 238 25.42 -17.96 -4.90
N GLU A 239 24.54 -16.97 -5.00
CA GLU A 239 23.61 -16.51 -3.97
C GLU A 239 22.24 -17.21 -4.01
N ALA A 240 21.99 -18.07 -5.00
CA ALA A 240 20.76 -18.85 -5.07
C ALA A 240 20.76 -19.92 -3.97
N GLU A 241 19.75 -19.92 -3.10
CA GLU A 241 19.58 -20.90 -2.02
C GLU A 241 18.78 -22.12 -2.46
N ALA A 242 17.67 -21.87 -3.16
CA ALA A 242 16.76 -22.91 -3.61
C ALA A 242 15.97 -22.41 -4.81
N CYS A 243 15.73 -23.29 -5.78
CA CYS A 243 14.88 -23.06 -6.93
C CYS A 243 13.86 -24.19 -7.07
N SER A 244 12.59 -23.83 -7.14
CA SER A 244 11.51 -24.77 -7.38
C SER A 244 11.48 -25.22 -8.84
N GLY A 245 11.44 -26.54 -9.06
CA GLY A 245 11.14 -27.13 -10.37
C GLY A 245 9.64 -27.15 -10.72
N THR A 246 8.76 -26.59 -9.89
CA THR A 246 7.30 -26.66 -10.11
C THR A 246 6.81 -25.47 -10.94
N GLY A 247 6.77 -25.59 -12.27
CA GLY A 247 5.98 -24.79 -13.25
C GLY A 247 6.15 -23.26 -13.30
N VAL A 248 6.21 -22.57 -12.16
CA VAL A 248 6.39 -21.13 -11.96
C VAL A 248 7.87 -20.77 -11.84
N GLY A 249 8.73 -21.72 -11.45
CA GLY A 249 10.18 -21.51 -11.41
C GLY A 249 10.64 -20.52 -10.35
N TYR A 250 10.11 -20.61 -9.12
CA TYR A 250 10.55 -19.72 -8.04
C TYR A 250 12.00 -19.97 -7.68
N CYS A 251 12.82 -18.93 -7.58
CA CYS A 251 14.13 -19.02 -6.95
C CYS A 251 14.27 -18.02 -5.80
N ALA A 252 14.85 -18.48 -4.71
CA ALA A 252 15.23 -17.66 -3.57
C ALA A 252 16.73 -17.34 -3.64
N LEU A 253 17.08 -16.06 -3.61
CA LEU A 253 18.46 -15.58 -3.61
C LEU A 253 18.71 -14.69 -2.42
N ARG A 254 19.96 -14.64 -1.93
CA ARG A 254 20.31 -13.80 -0.77
C ARG A 254 21.50 -12.91 -0.99
N TYR A 255 21.36 -11.69 -0.46
CA TYR A 255 22.43 -10.71 -0.40
C TYR A 255 22.57 -10.21 1.03
N ARG A 256 23.70 -9.60 1.34
CA ARG A 256 23.95 -8.98 2.64
C ARG A 256 24.63 -7.64 2.47
N ASN A 257 24.39 -6.76 3.43
CA ASN A 257 25.18 -5.56 3.64
C ASN A 257 25.42 -5.36 5.14
N ALA A 258 25.89 -4.17 5.54
CA ALA A 258 26.11 -3.84 6.95
C ALA A 258 24.81 -3.82 7.78
N ALA A 259 23.69 -3.42 7.17
CA ALA A 259 22.41 -3.23 7.84
C ALA A 259 21.59 -4.51 7.99
N GLY A 260 21.73 -5.48 7.08
CA GLY A 260 20.86 -6.65 7.07
C GLY A 260 21.17 -7.68 5.99
N VAL A 261 20.20 -8.55 5.79
CA VAL A 261 20.13 -9.53 4.70
C VAL A 261 18.94 -9.19 3.83
N LEU A 262 19.14 -9.22 2.51
CA LEU A 262 18.10 -9.09 1.51
C LEU A 262 17.83 -10.48 0.93
N GLY A 263 16.60 -10.97 1.06
CA GLY A 263 16.09 -12.09 0.27
C GLY A 263 15.42 -11.56 -1.00
N VAL A 264 15.75 -12.12 -2.16
CA VAL A 264 15.14 -11.77 -3.45
C VAL A 264 14.47 -13.02 -4.01
N THR A 265 13.25 -12.87 -4.47
CA THR A 265 12.48 -13.94 -5.12
C THR A 265 12.32 -13.64 -6.60
N THR A 266 12.68 -14.60 -7.44
CA THR A 266 12.40 -14.55 -8.88
C THR A 266 11.38 -15.61 -9.27
N VAL A 267 10.75 -15.42 -10.43
CA VAL A 267 9.93 -16.43 -11.12
C VAL A 267 10.30 -16.53 -12.59
N GLY A 268 9.86 -17.61 -13.20
CA GLY A 268 10.07 -17.90 -14.62
C GLY A 268 11.51 -18.25 -14.94
N GLY A 269 11.72 -18.61 -16.20
CA GLY A 269 13.03 -19.00 -16.73
C GLY A 269 13.48 -20.39 -16.27
N GLU A 270 14.19 -21.07 -17.16
CA GLU A 270 14.94 -22.25 -16.76
C GLU A 270 16.20 -21.81 -15.98
N PRO A 271 16.66 -22.59 -14.99
CA PRO A 271 17.90 -22.28 -14.27
C PRO A 271 19.14 -22.12 -15.18
N ASP A 272 19.11 -22.73 -16.37
CA ASP A 272 20.16 -22.61 -17.40
C ASP A 272 20.16 -21.23 -18.12
N GLN A 273 19.10 -20.44 -17.96
CA GLN A 273 18.96 -19.10 -18.53
C GLN A 273 18.62 -18.08 -17.43
N PRO A 274 19.62 -17.62 -16.64
CA PRO A 274 19.35 -16.71 -15.54
C PRO A 274 18.63 -15.43 -15.95
N ALA A 275 18.92 -14.88 -17.13
CA ALA A 275 18.25 -13.68 -17.64
C ALA A 275 16.74 -13.87 -17.91
N ALA A 276 16.25 -15.12 -17.97
CA ALA A 276 14.83 -15.42 -18.10
C ALA A 276 14.09 -15.43 -16.74
N ASN A 277 14.82 -15.41 -15.62
CA ASN A 277 14.24 -15.28 -14.29
C ASN A 277 13.95 -13.80 -14.00
N THR A 278 12.73 -13.48 -13.59
CA THR A 278 12.29 -12.10 -13.31
C THR A 278 12.09 -11.90 -11.82
N VAL A 279 12.62 -10.81 -11.25
CA VAL A 279 12.40 -10.46 -9.84
C VAL A 279 10.95 -10.04 -9.61
N ILE A 280 10.29 -10.68 -8.65
CA ILE A 280 8.91 -10.37 -8.27
C ILE A 280 8.77 -9.88 -6.83
N ASP A 281 9.66 -10.30 -5.94
CA ASP A 281 9.60 -9.95 -4.51
C ASP A 281 11.02 -9.75 -3.95
N TYR A 282 11.13 -8.95 -2.90
CA TYR A 282 12.27 -8.96 -2.00
C TYR A 282 11.84 -8.62 -0.57
N GLN A 283 12.61 -9.11 0.39
CA GLN A 283 12.39 -8.89 1.82
C GLN A 283 13.70 -8.56 2.51
N VAL A 284 13.68 -7.57 3.41
CA VAL A 284 14.87 -7.17 4.18
C VAL A 284 14.73 -7.65 5.62
N ALA A 285 15.66 -8.51 6.04
CA ALA A 285 15.85 -8.88 7.43
C ALA A 285 16.91 -7.98 8.07
N CYS A 286 16.47 -7.04 8.90
CA CYS A 286 17.34 -6.12 9.62
C CYS A 286 18.15 -6.81 10.71
N ARG A 287 19.43 -6.46 10.86
CA ARG A 287 20.20 -6.89 12.03
C ARG A 287 19.67 -6.24 13.29
N LYS A 288 19.52 -7.05 14.34
CA LYS A 288 19.23 -6.59 15.70
C LYS A 288 20.39 -5.70 16.18
N GLN A 289 20.03 -4.64 16.90
CA GLN A 289 20.97 -3.81 17.65
C GLN A 289 21.38 -4.52 18.94
#